data_AF-A0A970QE25-F1
#
_entry.id   AF-A0A970QE25-F1
#
_cell.length_a   1.000
_cell.length_b   1.000
_cell.length_c   1.000
_cell.angle_alpha   90.00
_cell.angle_beta   90.00
_cell.angle_gamma   90.00
#
_symmetry.space_group_name_H-M   'P 1'
#
loop_
_entity.id
_entity.type
_entity.pdbx_description
1 polymer ?
#
loop_
_entity_poly.entity_id
_entity_poly.type
_entity_poly.pdbx_seq_one_letter_code
_entity_poly.pdbx_strand_id
1 'polypeptide(L)'
;IEIEFRTASEEFKIIDETTRPVFVRYGNSKELIEQLRIVGPKRELMRKLQRFTVALNMYTIETMRKCGLIEEIEPGFLVQTLPSLYSDTVGLDVFNENLPISDLMV
;
A
#
# COMPACT_ATOMS: atom_id res chain seq x y z
N ILE A 1 -11.45 -36.93 19.77
CA ILE A 1 -11.30 -35.47 19.62
C ILE A 1 -11.36 -35.20 18.14
N GLU A 2 -12.54 -34.85 17.68
CA GLU A 2 -12.86 -34.55 16.28
C GLU A 2 -12.43 -33.11 16.03
N ILE A 3 -11.50 -32.89 15.11
CA ILE A 3 -11.08 -31.55 14.74
C ILE A 3 -11.81 -31.24 13.43
N GLU A 4 -12.90 -30.49 13.54
CA GLU A 4 -13.72 -30.05 12.42
C GLU A 4 -12.97 -28.98 11.61
N PHE A 5 -12.00 -29.40 10.81
CA PHE A 5 -11.29 -28.57 9.82
C PHE A 5 -12.17 -28.16 8.62
N ARG A 6 -13.47 -28.50 8.61
CA ARG A 6 -14.34 -28.34 7.44
C ARG A 6 -15.02 -26.97 7.35
N THR A 7 -15.10 -26.19 8.44
CA THR A 7 -15.93 -24.98 8.47
C THR A 7 -15.14 -23.68 8.32
N ALA A 8 -13.83 -23.71 8.58
CA ALA A 8 -12.99 -22.53 8.41
C ALA A 8 -12.63 -22.25 6.94
N SER A 9 -13.21 -22.95 5.95
CA SER A 9 -12.84 -22.80 4.54
C SER A 9 -13.90 -22.08 3.69
N GLU A 10 -15.09 -21.79 4.24
CA GLU A 10 -16.18 -21.13 3.52
C GLU A 10 -16.14 -19.59 3.65
N GLU A 11 -15.50 -19.06 4.70
CA GLU A 11 -15.19 -17.63 4.88
C GLU A 11 -13.78 -17.27 4.35
N PHE A 12 -13.03 -18.24 3.82
CA PHE A 12 -11.93 -17.91 2.92
C PHE A 12 -12.56 -17.59 1.56
N LYS A 13 -13.00 -16.35 1.39
CA LYS A 13 -13.03 -15.79 0.04
C LYS A 13 -11.64 -16.05 -0.52
N ILE A 14 -11.55 -16.89 -1.55
CA ILE A 14 -10.43 -16.90 -2.48
C ILE A 14 -10.30 -15.44 -2.87
N ILE A 15 -9.36 -14.76 -2.20
CA ILE A 15 -9.11 -13.34 -2.41
C ILE A 15 -8.74 -13.29 -3.88
N ASP A 16 -9.50 -12.53 -4.66
CA ASP A 16 -9.18 -12.25 -6.05
C ASP A 16 -7.67 -12.01 -6.14
N GLU A 17 -6.91 -12.95 -6.71
CA GLU A 17 -5.44 -13.04 -6.55
C GLU A 17 -4.71 -11.87 -7.23
N THR A 18 -5.47 -10.93 -7.81
CA THR A 18 -4.96 -9.72 -8.44
C THR A 18 -4.55 -8.70 -7.38
N THR A 19 -3.39 -8.93 -6.78
CA THR A 19 -2.68 -7.94 -5.97
C THR A 19 -1.85 -7.02 -6.87
N ARG A 20 -1.73 -5.74 -6.48
CA ARG A 20 -0.85 -4.78 -7.15
C ARG A 20 0.17 -4.19 -6.18
N PRO A 21 1.37 -3.86 -6.69
CA PRO A 21 2.39 -3.19 -5.90
C PRO A 21 1.99 -1.74 -5.60
N VAL A 22 2.07 -1.36 -4.34
CA VAL A 22 1.92 0.03 -3.88
C VAL A 22 3.20 0.45 -3.18
N PHE A 23 3.79 1.58 -3.58
CA PHE A 23 4.96 2.15 -2.92
C PHE A 23 4.56 2.90 -1.67
N VAL A 24 5.21 2.60 -0.55
CA VAL A 24 4.97 3.25 0.73
C VAL A 24 5.98 4.36 0.97
N ARG A 25 5.54 5.48 1.55
CA ARG A 25 6.37 6.60 1.98
C ARG A 25 6.93 6.31 3.37
N TYR A 26 7.95 5.45 3.43
CA TYR A 26 8.60 5.03 4.67
C TYR A 26 10.13 5.11 4.55
N GLY A 27 10.78 5.62 5.60
CA GLY A 27 12.22 5.84 5.64
C GLY A 27 12.73 6.68 4.46
N ASN A 28 13.72 6.17 3.74
CA ASN A 28 14.33 6.86 2.59
C ASN A 28 13.54 6.73 1.28
N SER A 29 12.34 6.13 1.29
CA SER A 29 11.58 5.94 0.06
C SER A 29 11.06 7.25 -0.55
N LYS A 30 10.90 8.30 0.27
CA LYS A 30 10.45 9.63 -0.19
C LYS A 30 11.34 10.16 -1.32
N GLU A 31 12.66 10.12 -1.16
CA GLU A 31 13.59 10.59 -2.19
C GLU A 31 13.54 9.74 -3.46
N LEU A 32 13.31 8.44 -3.32
CA LEU A 32 13.19 7.51 -4.45
C LEU A 32 11.88 7.74 -5.23
N ILE A 33 10.78 8.02 -4.53
CA ILE A 33 9.48 8.34 -5.13
C ILE A 33 9.55 9.66 -5.89
N GLU A 34 10.19 10.69 -5.31
CA GLU A 34 10.37 11.98 -6.02
C GLU A 34 11.28 11.81 -7.25
N GLN A 35 12.34 10.99 -7.16
CA GLN A 35 13.14 10.63 -8.34
C GLN A 35 12.31 9.89 -9.39
N LEU A 36 11.38 9.03 -8.99
CA LEU A 36 10.49 8.31 -9.91
C LEU A 36 9.57 9.28 -10.66
N ARG A 37 9.06 10.31 -9.97
CA ARG A 37 8.25 11.38 -10.57
C ARG A 37 9.00 12.22 -11.59
N ILE A 38 10.26 12.57 -11.31
CA ILE A 38 11.04 13.47 -12.16
C ILE A 38 11.65 12.73 -13.35
N VAL A 39 12.18 11.54 -13.10
CA VAL A 39 13.06 10.82 -14.04
C VAL A 39 12.35 9.64 -14.70
N GLY A 40 11.22 9.20 -14.15
CA GLY A 40 10.49 8.02 -14.62
C GLY A 40 11.10 6.69 -14.15
N PRO A 41 10.48 5.56 -14.53
CA PRO A 41 10.84 4.23 -14.05
C PRO A 41 12.19 3.74 -14.62
N LYS A 42 13.28 4.03 -13.89
CA LYS A 42 14.62 3.49 -14.19
C LYS A 42 14.87 2.17 -13.46
N ARG A 43 15.55 1.21 -14.11
CA ARG A 43 15.79 -0.15 -13.57
C ARG A 43 16.52 -0.17 -12.21
N GLU A 44 17.45 0.74 -11.99
CA GLU A 44 18.15 0.90 -10.70
C GLU A 44 17.23 1.46 -9.62
N LEU A 45 16.40 2.45 -9.99
CA LEU A 45 15.45 3.09 -9.09
C LEU A 45 14.35 2.12 -8.65
N MET A 46 13.79 1.38 -9.61
CA MET A 46 12.78 0.35 -9.36
C MET A 46 13.30 -0.75 -8.43
N ARG A 47 14.57 -1.17 -8.57
CA ARG A 47 15.18 -2.15 -7.67
C ARG A 47 15.32 -1.64 -6.24
N LYS A 48 15.57 -0.35 -6.04
CA LYS A 48 15.57 0.27 -4.70
C LYS A 48 14.15 0.37 -4.13
N LEU A 49 13.20 0.79 -4.97
CA LEU A 49 11.79 0.96 -4.59
C LEU A 49 11.09 -0.35 -4.24
N GLN A 50 11.47 -1.49 -4.83
CA GLN A 50 10.89 -2.80 -4.50
C GLN A 50 10.91 -3.15 -3.01
N ARG A 51 11.89 -2.63 -2.23
CA ARG A 51 11.97 -2.86 -0.78
C ARG A 51 10.95 -2.04 0.02
N PHE A 52 10.40 -1.01 -0.60
CA PHE A 52 9.38 -0.12 -0.06
C PHE A 52 8.05 -0.31 -0.79
N THR A 53 7.79 -1.55 -1.23
CA THR A 53 6.56 -1.93 -1.92
C THR A 53 5.78 -2.91 -1.06
N VAL A 54 4.47 -2.69 -0.97
CA VAL A 54 3.53 -3.64 -0.37
C VAL A 54 2.55 -4.11 -1.44
N ALA A 55 2.19 -5.39 -1.40
CA ALA A 55 1.19 -5.95 -2.28
C ALA A 55 -0.20 -5.78 -1.65
N LEU A 56 -1.08 -5.03 -2.30
CA LEU A 56 -2.45 -4.82 -1.85
C LEU A 56 -3.43 -5.43 -2.84
N ASN A 57 -4.53 -5.97 -2.33
CA ASN A 57 -5.63 -6.42 -3.18
C ASN A 57 -6.33 -5.21 -3.82
N MET A 58 -7.01 -5.44 -4.95
CA MET A 58 -7.68 -4.37 -5.70
C MET A 58 -8.75 -3.64 -4.88
N TYR A 59 -9.51 -4.34 -4.05
CA TYR A 59 -10.56 -3.74 -3.20
C TYR A 59 -10.01 -2.71 -2.21
N THR A 60 -8.90 -3.04 -1.54
CA THR A 60 -8.18 -2.15 -0.63
C THR A 60 -7.61 -0.97 -1.38
N ILE A 61 -7.00 -1.19 -2.56
CA ILE A 61 -6.49 -0.10 -3.40
C ILE A 61 -7.60 0.87 -3.78
N GLU A 62 -8.74 0.37 -4.24
CA GLU A 62 -9.87 1.22 -4.62
C GLU A 62 -10.42 2.01 -3.44
N THR A 63 -10.54 1.37 -2.27
CA THR A 63 -10.98 2.03 -1.04
C THR A 63 -10.02 3.14 -0.63
N MET A 64 -8.72 2.84 -0.54
CA MET A 64 -7.70 3.82 -0.20
C MET A 64 -7.58 4.94 -1.24
N ARG A 65 -7.77 4.63 -2.53
CA ARG A 65 -7.81 5.64 -3.61
C ARG A 65 -9.01 6.58 -3.45
N LYS A 66 -10.19 6.06 -3.11
CA LYS A 66 -11.39 6.87 -2.82
C LYS A 66 -11.17 7.79 -1.61
N CYS A 67 -10.43 7.33 -0.61
CA CYS A 67 -10.04 8.11 0.56
C CYS A 67 -8.86 9.08 0.31
N GLY A 68 -8.26 9.09 -0.89
CA GLY A 68 -7.09 9.92 -1.21
C GLY A 68 -5.77 9.48 -0.55
N LEU A 69 -5.73 8.28 0.02
CA LEU A 69 -4.57 7.73 0.74
C LEU A 69 -3.53 7.12 -0.20
N ILE A 70 -3.93 6.80 -1.44
CA ILE A 70 -3.07 6.32 -2.51
C ILE A 70 -3.29 7.19 -3.74
N GLU A 71 -2.19 7.61 -4.34
CA GLU A 71 -2.13 8.34 -5.60
C GLU A 71 -1.42 7.52 -6.68
N GLU A 72 -1.78 7.76 -7.94
CA GLU A 72 -1.11 7.16 -9.09
C GLU A 72 -0.18 8.22 -9.70
N ILE A 73 1.14 8.00 -9.59
CA ILE A 73 2.13 8.99 -10.05
C ILE A 73 2.53 8.80 -11.51
N GLU A 74 2.42 7.56 -11.99
CA GLU A 74 2.71 7.11 -13.35
C GLU A 74 1.75 5.94 -13.63
N PRO A 75 1.39 5.64 -14.89
CA PRO A 75 0.46 4.56 -15.20
C PRO A 75 0.90 3.22 -14.59
N GLY A 76 0.12 2.71 -13.63
CA GLY A 76 0.42 1.47 -12.91
C GLY A 76 1.35 1.60 -11.70
N PHE A 77 1.79 2.80 -11.34
CA PHE A 77 2.63 3.08 -10.16
C PHE A 77 1.82 3.79 -9.10
N LEU A 78 1.33 3.00 -8.14
CA LEU A 78 0.55 3.45 -7.00
C LEU A 78 1.47 3.80 -5.84
N VAL A 79 1.26 4.96 -5.21
CA VAL A 79 2.08 5.49 -4.13
C VAL A 79 1.18 5.96 -3.00
N GLN A 80 1.59 5.69 -1.76
CA GLN A 80 0.96 6.21 -0.56
C GLN A 80 1.10 7.73 -0.47
N THR A 81 0.02 8.44 -0.18
CA THR A 81 0.01 9.92 -0.10
C THR A 81 0.65 10.42 1.20
N LEU A 82 0.33 9.80 2.34
CA LEU A 82 0.77 10.25 3.66
C LEU A 82 1.80 9.28 4.28
N PRO A 83 2.93 9.77 4.82
CA PRO A 83 3.89 8.93 5.54
C PRO A 83 3.33 8.32 6.83
N SER A 84 2.36 9.01 7.46
CA SER A 84 1.74 8.64 8.74
C SER A 84 0.90 7.35 8.69
N LEU A 85 0.56 6.88 7.48
CA LEU A 85 -0.18 5.66 7.22
C LEU A 85 0.69 4.38 7.32
N TYR A 86 2.01 4.51 7.51
CA TYR A 86 2.91 3.37 7.67
C TYR A 86 3.53 3.37 9.08
N SER A 87 3.40 2.26 9.80
CA SER A 87 3.94 2.06 11.14
C SER A 87 4.92 0.90 11.19
N ASP A 88 5.99 1.02 11.97
CA ASP A 88 7.00 -0.01 12.18
C ASP A 88 6.45 -1.30 12.80
N THR A 89 5.33 -1.21 13.53
CA THR A 89 4.76 -2.34 14.26
C THR A 89 3.65 -3.07 13.50
N VAL A 90 2.92 -2.37 12.63
CA VAL A 90 1.75 -2.94 11.91
C VAL A 90 1.88 -2.89 10.38
N GLY A 91 2.88 -2.18 9.85
CA GLY A 91 3.07 -1.99 8.41
C GLY A 91 2.15 -0.90 7.84
N LEU A 92 1.68 -1.10 6.61
CA LEU A 92 0.70 -0.20 6.00
C LEU A 92 -0.66 -0.39 6.67
N ASP A 93 -1.14 0.64 7.35
CA ASP A 93 -2.44 0.60 7.99
C ASP A 93 -3.53 0.92 6.97
N VAL A 94 -4.16 -0.15 6.47
CA VAL A 94 -5.23 -0.09 5.45
C VAL A 94 -6.63 0.01 6.07
N PHE A 95 -6.74 -0.12 7.40
CA PHE A 95 -8.00 -0.12 8.14
C PHE A 95 -8.19 1.14 8.99
N ASN A 96 -7.20 2.02 9.05
CA ASN A 96 -7.31 3.23 9.84
C ASN A 96 -8.30 4.22 9.23
N GLU A 97 -9.53 4.17 9.73
CA GLU A 97 -10.57 5.17 9.50
C GLU A 97 -10.23 6.52 10.18
N ASN A 98 -9.24 6.53 11.09
CA ASN A 98 -8.71 7.73 11.72
C ASN A 98 -7.41 8.14 11.04
N LEU A 99 -7.52 8.92 9.96
CA LEU A 99 -6.43 9.79 9.54
C LEU A 99 -5.94 10.57 10.78
N PRO A 100 -4.65 10.47 11.17
CA PRO A 100 -4.17 11.23 12.29
C PRO A 100 -4.38 12.71 12.00
N ILE A 101 -5.11 13.40 12.90
CA ILE A 101 -5.56 14.80 12.74
C ILE A 101 -4.38 15.75 12.47
N SER A 102 -3.15 15.33 12.82
CA SER A 102 -1.92 16.01 12.46
C SER A 102 -1.71 16.24 10.96
N ASP A 103 -2.27 15.40 10.09
CA ASP A 103 -2.23 15.57 8.62
C ASP A 103 -3.42 16.40 8.07
N LEU A 104 -4.40 16.76 8.92
CA LEU A 104 -5.55 17.61 8.56
C LEU A 104 -5.29 19.11 8.80
N MET A 105 -4.12 19.47 9.35
CA MET A 105 -3.70 20.88 9.48
C MET A 105 -2.85 21.29 8.26
N VAL A 106 -3.53 21.75 7.22
CA VAL A 106 -2.99 22.69 6.21
C VAL A 106 -3.68 24.03 6.41
#